data_AF-A0A952RAE9-F1
#
_entry.id   AF-A0A952RAE9-F1
#
_cell.length_a   1.000
_cell.length_b   1.000
_cell.length_c   1.000
_cell.angle_alpha   90.00
_cell.angle_beta   90.00
_cell.angle_gamma   90.00
#
_symmetry.space_group_name_H-M   'P 1'
#
loop_
_entity.id
_entity.type
_entity.pdbx_description
1 polymer ?
#
loop_
_entity_poly.entity_id
_entity_poly.type
_entity_poly.pdbx_seq_one_letter_code
_entity_poly.pdbx_strand_id
1 'polypeptide(L)'
;MSPPPVPVSAAPAGSWRERLRRATDARTLGALAVLALGVTEACAELTVEHGVPSEGDFAALVGPLSSIKQPDDLLIVAPAWQEPNARHALGDQLMPLAHVARPDESAFPRVVEIGAQGQRSPLVRDWPELSSETVGPFRLRVLKNPDYRPVVFDFVEGLGPEHAEVGLTTPNGLLPCKFNPAARVTSGGLGGPPTFPARRFQCQSAEWVFMGVTVIDDSNEYSARRCIWAHPGPLGQIGVRYRKVQLGQVVRGYGQLPWVHERLWHGAPIELVVRVASEEVGRFVHRDGDGWRRFEFPLGAHAGTVADVELEVVTKNPENRHFCFQADTR
;
A
#
# COMPACT_ATOMS: atom_id res chain seq x y z
N MET A 1 -24.89 95.62 41.79
CA MET A 1 -25.35 95.40 40.41
C MET A 1 -24.82 94.04 39.97
N SER A 2 -25.67 93.03 39.95
CA SER A 2 -25.30 91.63 39.62
C SER A 2 -25.66 91.32 38.17
N PRO A 3 -24.82 90.58 37.42
CA PRO A 3 -25.10 90.27 36.02
C PRO A 3 -26.24 89.25 35.87
N PRO A 4 -26.99 89.29 34.76
CA PRO A 4 -28.06 88.34 34.49
C PRO A 4 -27.52 86.94 34.14
N PRO A 5 -28.27 85.87 34.42
CA PRO A 5 -27.83 84.51 34.15
C PRO A 5 -27.86 84.18 32.64
N VAL A 6 -26.83 83.44 32.20
CA VAL A 6 -26.70 82.91 30.83
C VAL A 6 -27.66 81.73 30.63
N PRO A 7 -28.40 81.64 29.51
CA PRO A 7 -29.26 80.49 29.24
C PRO A 7 -28.44 79.25 28.89
N VAL A 8 -28.68 78.16 29.62
CA VAL A 8 -28.10 76.84 29.34
C VAL A 8 -28.86 76.22 28.17
N SER A 9 -28.20 76.11 27.02
CA SER A 9 -28.70 75.41 25.84
C SER A 9 -28.85 73.91 26.13
N ALA A 10 -30.08 73.40 26.14
CA ALA A 10 -30.36 71.98 26.26
C ALA A 10 -29.85 71.23 25.01
N ALA A 11 -28.90 70.32 25.21
CA ALA A 11 -28.46 69.41 24.15
C ALA A 11 -29.64 68.52 23.69
N PRO A 12 -29.80 68.26 22.38
CA PRO A 12 -30.86 67.41 21.89
C PRO A 12 -30.66 65.98 22.44
N ALA A 13 -31.69 65.48 23.14
CA ALA A 13 -31.80 64.10 23.59
C ALA A 13 -31.98 63.18 22.37
N GLY A 14 -30.92 62.98 21.59
CA GLY A 14 -30.85 61.90 20.61
C GLY A 14 -31.05 60.59 21.35
N SER A 15 -32.19 59.94 21.10
CA SER A 15 -32.69 58.83 21.89
C SER A 15 -31.61 57.74 22.03
N TRP A 16 -31.37 57.29 23.26
CA TRP A 16 -30.46 56.18 23.57
C TRP A 16 -30.76 54.92 22.73
N ARG A 17 -31.99 54.80 22.23
CA ARG A 17 -32.46 53.74 21.31
C ARG A 17 -31.79 53.79 19.93
N GLU A 18 -31.42 54.97 19.41
CA GLU A 18 -30.70 55.08 18.12
C GLU A 18 -29.21 54.78 18.25
N ARG A 19 -28.60 55.05 19.42
CA ARG A 19 -27.19 54.67 19.69
C ARG A 19 -27.03 53.17 19.92
N LEU A 20 -28.00 52.52 20.57
CA LEU A 20 -27.99 51.05 20.69
C LEU A 20 -28.23 50.33 19.36
N ARG A 21 -29.06 50.88 18.46
CA ARG A 21 -29.30 50.29 17.13
C ARG A 21 -28.12 50.40 16.15
N ARG A 22 -27.19 51.34 16.36
CA ARG A 22 -25.95 51.46 15.55
C ARG A 22 -24.74 50.73 16.14
N ALA A 23 -24.88 50.12 17.32
CA ALA A 23 -23.81 49.42 18.03
C ALA A 23 -23.85 47.88 17.92
N THR A 24 -24.76 47.31 17.12
CA THR A 24 -24.46 46.06 16.40
C THR A 24 -23.57 46.40 15.22
N ASP A 25 -22.38 46.89 15.56
CA ASP A 25 -21.33 47.24 14.62
C ASP A 25 -20.94 45.94 13.92
N ALA A 26 -20.82 45.94 12.59
CA ALA A 26 -20.51 44.74 11.81
C ALA A 26 -19.26 44.01 12.33
N ARG A 27 -18.37 44.75 13.01
CA ARG A 27 -17.19 44.25 13.73
C ARG A 27 -17.53 43.33 14.91
N THR A 28 -18.53 43.67 15.73
CA THR A 28 -18.95 42.85 16.87
C THR A 28 -19.61 41.56 16.39
N LEU A 29 -20.47 41.66 15.37
CA LEU A 29 -21.06 40.47 14.72
C LEU A 29 -20.00 39.59 14.06
N GLY A 30 -19.02 40.22 13.39
CA GLY A 30 -17.87 39.51 12.81
C GLY A 30 -17.03 38.80 13.88
N ALA A 31 -16.75 39.45 15.01
CA ALA A 31 -16.01 38.84 16.11
C ALA A 31 -16.76 37.65 16.74
N LEU A 32 -18.08 37.78 16.96
CA LEU A 32 -18.91 36.69 17.44
C LEU A 32 -18.98 35.53 16.45
N ALA A 33 -19.04 35.81 15.15
CA ALA A 33 -19.02 34.77 14.12
C ALA A 33 -17.69 34.00 14.11
N VAL A 34 -16.55 34.69 14.25
CA VAL A 34 -15.23 34.05 14.35
C VAL A 34 -15.13 33.19 15.62
N LEU A 35 -15.61 33.68 16.77
CA LEU A 35 -15.64 32.89 18.01
C LEU A 35 -16.54 31.66 17.88
N ALA A 36 -17.73 31.81 17.28
CA ALA A 36 -18.63 30.70 17.05
C ALA A 36 -18.02 29.65 16.10
N LEU A 37 -17.31 30.07 15.06
CA LEU A 37 -16.57 29.18 14.17
C LEU A 37 -15.48 28.42 14.93
N GLY A 38 -14.68 29.12 15.76
CA GLY A 38 -13.64 28.49 16.56
C GLY A 38 -14.18 27.48 17.59
N VAL A 39 -15.31 27.79 18.24
CA VAL A 39 -15.98 26.83 19.13
C VAL A 39 -16.51 25.62 18.35
N THR A 40 -17.07 25.85 17.16
CA THR A 40 -17.58 24.77 16.31
C THR A 40 -16.45 23.85 15.85
N GLU A 41 -15.32 24.42 15.43
CA GLU A 41 -14.11 23.68 15.05
C GLU A 41 -13.56 22.87 16.22
N ALA A 42 -13.42 23.47 17.41
CA ALA A 42 -12.96 22.76 18.61
C ALA A 42 -13.91 21.63 19.02
N CYS A 43 -15.23 21.84 18.97
CA CYS A 43 -16.21 20.78 19.23
C CYS A 43 -16.12 19.66 18.18
N ALA A 44 -15.92 20.00 16.91
CA ALA A 44 -15.74 19.02 15.85
C ALA A 44 -14.44 18.21 16.06
N GLU A 45 -13.33 18.87 16.40
CA GLU A 45 -12.05 18.23 16.71
C GLU A 45 -12.18 17.26 17.89
N LEU A 46 -12.77 17.69 19.00
CA LEU A 46 -13.03 16.82 20.15
C LEU A 46 -13.92 15.63 19.78
N THR A 47 -14.95 15.84 18.96
CA THR A 47 -15.83 14.75 18.51
C THR A 47 -15.08 13.74 17.64
N VAL A 48 -14.18 14.21 16.77
CA VAL A 48 -13.33 13.35 15.94
C VAL A 48 -12.36 12.58 16.83
N GLU A 49 -11.65 13.25 17.73
CA GLU A 49 -10.65 12.65 18.61
C GLU A 49 -11.25 11.55 19.48
N HIS A 50 -12.40 11.80 20.11
CA HIS A 50 -13.10 10.79 20.92
C HIS A 50 -13.69 9.65 20.09
N GLY A 51 -13.86 9.84 18.78
CA GLY A 51 -14.34 8.81 17.87
C GLY A 51 -13.26 7.88 17.34
N VAL A 52 -11.97 8.22 17.48
CA VAL A 52 -10.87 7.41 16.97
C VAL A 52 -10.69 6.16 17.84
N PRO A 53 -10.74 4.95 17.26
CA PRO A 53 -10.49 3.73 18.03
C PRO A 53 -9.08 3.73 18.64
N SER A 54 -9.00 3.34 19.91
CA SER A 54 -7.75 3.17 20.65
C SER A 54 -7.06 1.85 20.33
N GLU A 55 -5.80 1.71 20.73
CA GLU A 55 -5.07 0.43 20.64
C GLU A 55 -5.80 -0.70 21.41
N GLY A 56 -6.40 -0.36 22.56
CA GLY A 56 -7.19 -1.30 23.36
C GLY A 56 -8.44 -1.79 22.63
N ASP A 57 -9.07 -0.93 21.81
CA ASP A 57 -10.21 -1.33 20.98
C ASP A 57 -9.78 -2.35 19.92
N PHE A 58 -8.63 -2.17 19.28
CA PHE A 58 -8.10 -3.15 18.33
C PHE A 58 -7.71 -4.47 19.01
N ALA A 59 -7.07 -4.41 20.18
CA ALA A 59 -6.73 -5.61 20.94
C ALA A 59 -7.96 -6.44 21.32
N ALA A 60 -9.10 -5.78 21.61
CA ALA A 60 -10.36 -6.44 21.90
C ALA A 60 -10.93 -7.23 20.69
N LEU A 61 -10.47 -6.98 19.46
CA LEU A 61 -10.91 -7.70 18.26
C LEU A 61 -10.28 -9.08 18.11
N VAL A 62 -9.20 -9.41 18.83
CA VAL A 62 -8.48 -10.69 18.66
C VAL A 62 -9.41 -11.90 18.80
N GLY A 63 -10.25 -11.91 19.85
CA GLY A 63 -11.21 -13.00 20.10
C GLY A 63 -12.27 -13.12 18.99
N PRO A 64 -13.07 -12.07 18.72
CA PRO A 64 -14.05 -12.06 17.64
C PRO A 64 -13.45 -12.45 16.28
N LEU A 65 -12.33 -11.83 15.88
CA LEU A 65 -11.66 -12.13 14.61
C LEU A 65 -11.19 -13.58 14.53
N SER A 66 -10.62 -14.13 15.61
CA SER A 66 -10.19 -15.53 15.64
C SER A 66 -11.36 -16.52 15.46
N SER A 67 -12.58 -16.11 15.80
CA SER A 67 -13.78 -16.94 15.65
C SER A 67 -14.37 -16.92 14.23
N ILE A 68 -14.20 -15.82 13.49
CA ILE A 68 -14.79 -15.63 12.16
C ILE A 68 -13.81 -15.81 11.00
N LYS A 69 -12.52 -15.52 11.22
CA LYS A 69 -11.47 -15.52 10.20
C LYS A 69 -11.03 -16.94 9.87
N GLN A 70 -11.01 -17.29 8.59
CA GLN A 70 -10.40 -18.51 8.07
C GLN A 70 -8.93 -18.25 7.66
N PRO A 71 -8.09 -19.31 7.54
CA PRO A 71 -6.68 -19.14 7.17
C PRO A 71 -6.48 -18.29 5.91
N ASP A 72 -7.23 -18.61 4.85
CA ASP A 72 -7.12 -17.95 3.54
C ASP A 72 -7.95 -16.66 3.42
N ASP A 73 -8.61 -16.21 4.50
CA ASP A 73 -9.29 -14.92 4.46
C ASP A 73 -8.29 -13.77 4.51
N LEU A 74 -8.57 -12.74 3.73
CA LEU A 74 -7.89 -11.47 3.84
C LEU A 74 -8.53 -10.61 4.92
N LEU A 75 -7.73 -10.06 5.84
CA LEU A 75 -8.18 -9.08 6.82
C LEU A 75 -7.81 -7.68 6.35
N ILE A 76 -8.78 -6.76 6.24
CA ILE A 76 -8.55 -5.37 5.87
C ILE A 76 -9.16 -4.41 6.90
N VAL A 77 -8.68 -3.17 6.92
CA VAL A 77 -9.17 -2.11 7.79
C VAL A 77 -9.72 -0.96 6.96
N ALA A 78 -10.87 -0.44 7.37
CA ALA A 78 -11.51 0.72 6.78
C ALA A 78 -11.75 1.79 7.85
N PRO A 79 -11.18 3.00 7.72
CA PRO A 79 -10.34 3.46 6.62
C PRO A 79 -8.91 2.86 6.66
N ALA A 80 -8.26 2.75 5.50
CA ALA A 80 -6.98 2.04 5.34
C ALA A 80 -5.84 2.62 6.20
N TRP A 81 -5.86 3.92 6.50
CA TRP A 81 -4.85 4.57 7.34
C TRP A 81 -4.83 4.08 8.80
N GLN A 82 -5.87 3.37 9.26
CA GLN A 82 -5.88 2.73 10.58
C GLN A 82 -5.24 1.34 10.61
N GLU A 83 -4.89 0.77 9.44
CA GLU A 83 -4.25 -0.54 9.36
C GLU A 83 -3.01 -0.69 10.25
N PRO A 84 -2.10 0.29 10.36
CA PRO A 84 -0.92 0.14 11.21
C PRO A 84 -1.26 -0.12 12.69
N ASN A 85 -2.32 0.50 13.21
CA ASN A 85 -2.79 0.28 14.58
C ASN A 85 -3.38 -1.13 14.74
N ALA A 86 -4.18 -1.57 13.76
CA ALA A 86 -4.73 -2.92 13.75
C ALA A 86 -3.61 -3.97 13.68
N ARG A 87 -2.64 -3.81 12.78
CA ARG A 87 -1.52 -4.74 12.65
C ARG A 87 -0.64 -4.77 13.89
N HIS A 88 -0.43 -3.64 14.56
CA HIS A 88 0.28 -3.59 15.82
C HIS A 88 -0.41 -4.44 16.90
N ALA A 89 -1.73 -4.30 17.04
CA ALA A 89 -2.51 -5.00 18.06
C ALA A 89 -2.83 -6.47 17.73
N LEU A 90 -3.10 -6.78 16.46
CA LEU A 90 -3.54 -8.10 16.00
C LEU A 90 -2.39 -9.05 15.63
N GLY A 91 -1.23 -8.47 15.30
CA GLY A 91 0.00 -9.19 14.97
C GLY A 91 -0.06 -10.04 13.69
N ASP A 92 1.07 -10.68 13.39
CA ASP A 92 1.27 -11.46 12.16
C ASP A 92 0.38 -12.72 12.08
N GLN A 93 -0.19 -13.17 13.19
CA GLN A 93 -1.10 -14.32 13.19
C GLN A 93 -2.41 -14.02 12.45
N LEU A 94 -2.93 -12.79 12.58
CA LEU A 94 -4.16 -12.36 11.92
C LEU A 94 -3.86 -11.51 10.66
N MET A 95 -2.76 -10.76 10.67
CA MET A 95 -2.34 -9.87 9.59
C MET A 95 -0.92 -10.19 9.14
N PRO A 96 -0.66 -11.39 8.59
CA PRO A 96 0.67 -11.75 8.13
C PRO A 96 1.13 -10.81 7.01
N LEU A 97 2.44 -10.57 6.93
CA LEU A 97 3.02 -9.63 5.98
C LEU A 97 2.58 -9.88 4.52
N ALA A 98 2.41 -11.13 4.12
CA ALA A 98 1.94 -11.50 2.78
C ALA A 98 0.53 -10.97 2.47
N HIS A 99 -0.34 -10.85 3.47
CA HIS A 99 -1.71 -10.35 3.31
C HIS A 99 -1.75 -8.82 3.35
N VAL A 100 -0.96 -8.23 4.26
CA VAL A 100 -0.85 -6.77 4.42
C VAL A 100 -0.27 -6.14 3.17
N ALA A 101 0.82 -6.71 2.65
CA ALA A 101 1.55 -6.21 1.50
C ALA A 101 1.21 -6.96 0.20
N ARG A 102 -0.01 -7.49 0.10
CA ARG A 102 -0.52 -8.23 -1.06
C ARG A 102 -0.51 -7.37 -2.34
N PRO A 103 -0.42 -7.99 -3.52
CA PRO A 103 -0.57 -7.27 -4.79
C PRO A 103 -2.01 -6.79 -5.01
N ASP A 104 -3.01 -7.62 -4.69
CA ASP A 104 -4.45 -7.39 -4.87
C ASP A 104 -5.29 -8.37 -4.03
N GLU A 105 -6.62 -8.23 -4.07
CA GLU A 105 -7.60 -9.04 -3.31
C GLU A 105 -8.06 -10.32 -4.03
N SER A 106 -7.73 -10.49 -5.31
CA SER A 106 -8.34 -11.53 -6.16
C SER A 106 -7.89 -12.96 -5.80
N ALA A 107 -6.77 -13.09 -5.10
CA ALA A 107 -6.26 -14.37 -4.59
C ALA A 107 -6.94 -14.84 -3.30
N PHE A 108 -7.88 -14.08 -2.74
CA PHE A 108 -8.54 -14.39 -1.48
C PHE A 108 -10.02 -14.74 -1.69
N PRO A 109 -10.51 -15.88 -1.18
CA PRO A 109 -11.90 -16.28 -1.37
C PRO A 109 -12.89 -15.39 -0.61
N ARG A 110 -12.46 -14.84 0.53
CA ARG A 110 -13.25 -13.91 1.35
C ARG A 110 -12.36 -12.83 1.94
N VAL A 111 -13.02 -11.74 2.32
CA VAL A 111 -12.43 -10.66 3.10
C VAL A 111 -13.19 -10.51 4.41
N VAL A 112 -12.45 -10.33 5.50
CA VAL A 112 -12.96 -9.82 6.76
C VAL A 112 -12.57 -8.33 6.82
N GLU A 113 -13.55 -7.44 6.82
CA GLU A 113 -13.34 -5.99 6.92
C GLU A 113 -13.57 -5.52 8.36
N ILE A 114 -12.62 -4.78 8.91
CA ILE A 114 -12.75 -4.02 10.15
C ILE A 114 -13.12 -2.57 9.79
N GLY A 115 -14.41 -2.22 9.85
CA GLY A 115 -14.89 -0.87 9.58
C GLY A 115 -14.99 -0.03 10.85
N ALA A 116 -14.14 0.99 10.99
CA ALA A 116 -14.22 1.99 12.05
C ALA A 116 -15.19 3.12 11.66
N GLN A 117 -15.93 3.67 12.62
CA GLN A 117 -16.79 4.85 12.42
C GLN A 117 -17.78 4.70 11.23
N GLY A 118 -18.27 3.49 10.99
CA GLY A 118 -19.19 3.19 9.89
C GLY A 118 -18.56 3.22 8.49
N GLN A 119 -17.25 3.43 8.37
CA GLN A 119 -16.54 3.43 7.10
C GLN A 119 -16.55 2.04 6.43
N ARG A 120 -16.38 2.05 5.11
CA ARG A 120 -16.15 0.86 4.27
C ARG A 120 -14.98 1.08 3.34
N SER A 121 -14.20 0.04 3.10
CA SER A 121 -13.11 0.06 2.14
C SER A 121 -13.69 0.19 0.72
N PRO A 122 -13.13 1.09 -0.11
CA PRO A 122 -13.51 1.16 -1.52
C PRO A 122 -13.15 -0.13 -2.28
N LEU A 123 -12.15 -0.89 -1.83
CA LEU A 123 -11.64 -2.11 -2.50
C LEU A 123 -12.69 -3.22 -2.61
N VAL A 124 -13.55 -3.34 -1.59
CA VAL A 124 -14.52 -4.43 -1.46
C VAL A 124 -15.95 -3.92 -1.28
N ARG A 125 -16.19 -2.65 -1.60
CA ARG A 125 -17.47 -1.99 -1.36
C ARG A 125 -18.63 -2.71 -2.02
N ASP A 126 -18.40 -3.28 -3.19
CA ASP A 126 -19.43 -3.95 -4.00
C ASP A 126 -19.42 -5.48 -3.83
N TRP A 127 -18.60 -6.00 -2.90
CA TRP A 127 -18.58 -7.43 -2.62
C TRP A 127 -19.81 -7.84 -1.80
N PRO A 128 -20.40 -9.02 -2.07
CA PRO A 128 -21.52 -9.52 -1.28
C PRO A 128 -21.16 -9.71 0.20
N GLU A 129 -21.91 -9.07 1.09
CA GLU A 129 -21.83 -9.29 2.55
C GLU A 129 -22.49 -10.61 2.93
N LEU A 130 -21.71 -11.48 3.57
CA LEU A 130 -22.16 -12.77 4.11
C LEU A 130 -22.67 -12.61 5.55
N SER A 131 -21.98 -11.80 6.35
CA SER A 131 -22.35 -11.47 7.72
C SER A 131 -21.75 -10.14 8.17
N SER A 132 -22.37 -9.53 9.17
CA SER A 132 -21.76 -8.41 9.91
C SER A 132 -22.11 -8.45 11.38
N GLU A 133 -21.19 -7.96 12.20
CA GLU A 133 -21.37 -7.77 13.64
C GLU A 133 -20.67 -6.49 14.11
N THR A 134 -21.18 -5.91 15.20
CA THR A 134 -20.57 -4.72 15.81
C THR A 134 -19.80 -5.13 17.05
N VAL A 135 -18.53 -4.73 17.12
CA VAL A 135 -17.64 -4.98 18.27
C VAL A 135 -17.00 -3.66 18.66
N GLY A 136 -17.43 -3.10 19.79
CA GLY A 136 -16.98 -1.78 20.24
C GLY A 136 -17.22 -0.71 19.16
N PRO A 137 -16.19 0.09 18.79
CA PRO A 137 -16.31 1.11 17.76
C PRO A 137 -16.25 0.56 16.32
N PHE A 138 -16.09 -0.75 16.15
CA PHE A 138 -15.91 -1.39 14.85
C PHE A 138 -17.15 -2.14 14.39
N ARG A 139 -17.31 -2.20 13.08
CA ARG A 139 -18.20 -3.15 12.40
C ARG A 139 -17.35 -4.15 11.63
N LEU A 140 -17.40 -5.40 12.05
CA LEU A 140 -16.78 -6.51 11.35
C LEU A 140 -17.72 -6.99 10.25
N ARG A 141 -17.21 -7.19 9.04
CA ARG A 141 -17.98 -7.70 7.91
C ARG A 141 -17.23 -8.85 7.26
N VAL A 142 -17.93 -9.94 6.96
CA VAL A 142 -17.40 -11.01 6.12
C VAL A 142 -17.98 -10.85 4.73
N LEU A 143 -17.11 -10.66 3.75
CA LEU A 143 -17.45 -10.35 2.37
C LEU A 143 -16.94 -11.49 1.46
N LYS A 144 -17.75 -11.92 0.50
CA LYS A 144 -17.35 -12.95 -0.48
C LYS A 144 -16.68 -12.31 -1.68
N ASN A 145 -15.55 -12.85 -2.12
CA ASN A 145 -14.94 -12.43 -3.37
C ASN A 145 -15.75 -12.95 -4.58
N PRO A 146 -16.31 -12.08 -5.43
CA PRO A 146 -17.06 -12.50 -6.61
C PRO A 146 -16.18 -13.01 -7.78
N ASP A 147 -14.90 -12.62 -7.82
CA ASP A 147 -13.91 -13.02 -8.85
C ASP A 147 -12.68 -13.66 -8.18
N TYR A 148 -12.93 -14.68 -7.37
CA TYR A 148 -11.87 -15.45 -6.71
C TYR A 148 -11.06 -16.24 -7.73
N ARG A 149 -9.74 -16.02 -7.75
CA ARG A 149 -8.78 -16.71 -8.61
C ARG A 149 -7.66 -17.28 -7.75
N PRO A 150 -7.71 -18.58 -7.41
CA PRO A 150 -6.71 -19.20 -6.54
C PRO A 150 -5.32 -19.16 -7.17
N VAL A 151 -4.30 -19.03 -6.33
CA VAL A 151 -2.90 -19.12 -6.75
C VAL A 151 -2.48 -20.58 -6.78
N VAL A 152 -1.97 -21.02 -7.92
CA VAL A 152 -1.38 -22.36 -8.11
C VAL A 152 0.09 -22.37 -7.67
N PHE A 153 0.84 -21.30 -7.99
CA PHE A 153 2.21 -21.09 -7.53
C PHE A 153 2.49 -19.58 -7.36
N ASP A 154 3.02 -19.21 -6.20
CA ASP A 154 3.48 -17.84 -5.90
C ASP A 154 5.00 -17.76 -6.09
N PHE A 155 5.45 -16.97 -7.07
CA PHE A 155 6.88 -16.83 -7.37
C PHE A 155 7.65 -16.09 -6.26
N VAL A 156 6.97 -15.27 -5.45
CA VAL A 156 7.58 -14.59 -4.30
C VAL A 156 7.86 -15.61 -3.19
N GLU A 157 6.90 -16.47 -2.87
CA GLU A 157 7.10 -17.56 -1.89
C GLU A 157 8.11 -18.60 -2.39
N GLY A 158 8.10 -18.89 -3.69
CA GLY A 158 9.04 -19.82 -4.32
C GLY A 158 10.48 -19.30 -4.43
N LEU A 159 10.77 -18.06 -4.03
CA LEU A 159 12.11 -17.48 -4.17
C LEU A 159 13.06 -17.99 -3.06
N GLY A 160 13.62 -19.17 -3.28
CA GLY A 160 14.64 -19.77 -2.43
C GLY A 160 15.51 -20.77 -3.19
N PRO A 161 16.71 -21.12 -2.70
CA PRO A 161 17.64 -22.01 -3.41
C PRO A 161 17.06 -23.41 -3.70
N GLU A 162 16.03 -23.82 -2.97
CA GLU A 162 15.27 -25.06 -3.16
C GLU A 162 14.50 -25.10 -4.50
N HIS A 163 14.02 -23.95 -4.98
CA HIS A 163 13.13 -23.87 -6.14
C HIS A 163 13.69 -22.98 -7.25
N ALA A 164 14.57 -22.04 -6.92
CA ALA A 164 15.00 -20.97 -7.79
C ALA A 164 16.53 -20.92 -7.97
N GLU A 165 16.96 -20.63 -9.19
CA GLU A 165 18.34 -20.29 -9.54
C GLU A 165 18.38 -18.85 -10.06
N VAL A 166 19.17 -17.99 -9.43
CA VAL A 166 19.30 -16.58 -9.79
C VAL A 166 20.65 -16.32 -10.40
N GLY A 167 20.71 -15.48 -11.42
CA GLY A 167 21.98 -15.02 -11.97
C GLY A 167 21.89 -13.74 -12.79
N LEU A 168 23.06 -13.18 -13.08
CA LEU A 168 23.21 -12.11 -14.06
C LEU A 168 23.36 -12.75 -15.44
N THR A 169 22.52 -12.33 -16.39
CA THR A 169 22.68 -12.75 -17.78
C THR A 169 23.92 -12.07 -18.37
N THR A 170 24.82 -12.87 -18.94
CA THR A 170 26.02 -12.39 -19.65
C THR A 170 26.04 -12.95 -21.07
N PRO A 171 26.85 -12.38 -21.99
CA PRO A 171 27.03 -12.96 -23.32
C PRO A 171 27.51 -14.42 -23.30
N ASN A 172 28.18 -14.85 -22.22
CA ASN A 172 28.74 -16.19 -22.06
C ASN A 172 27.84 -17.12 -21.21
N GLY A 173 26.61 -16.71 -20.93
CA GLY A 173 25.64 -17.46 -20.12
C GLY A 173 25.30 -16.81 -18.78
N LEU A 174 24.66 -17.57 -17.91
CA LEU A 174 24.22 -17.11 -16.59
C LEU A 174 25.38 -17.11 -15.60
N LEU A 175 25.73 -15.94 -15.05
CA LEU A 175 26.64 -15.84 -13.91
C LEU A 175 25.83 -15.99 -12.61
N PRO A 176 25.95 -17.11 -11.88
CA PRO A 176 25.08 -17.40 -10.74
C PRO A 176 25.31 -16.43 -9.58
N CYS A 177 24.22 -15.97 -8.97
CA CYS A 177 24.24 -15.21 -7.73
C CYS A 177 24.16 -16.16 -6.53
N LYS A 178 25.01 -15.96 -5.51
CA LYS A 178 25.08 -16.86 -4.36
C LYS A 178 23.94 -16.57 -3.39
N PHE A 179 23.20 -17.59 -3.00
CA PHE A 179 22.22 -17.45 -1.92
C PHE A 179 22.91 -17.20 -0.58
N ASN A 180 22.51 -16.14 0.11
CA ASN A 180 22.95 -15.79 1.46
C ASN A 180 21.72 -15.84 2.38
N PRO A 181 21.66 -16.78 3.34
CA PRO A 181 20.52 -16.92 4.24
C PRO A 181 20.51 -15.89 5.38
N ALA A 182 21.63 -15.21 5.63
CA ALA A 182 21.84 -14.35 6.80
C ALA A 182 22.67 -13.11 6.44
N ALA A 183 22.38 -12.51 5.29
CA ALA A 183 23.00 -11.28 4.90
C ALA A 183 22.63 -10.15 5.87
N ARG A 184 23.52 -9.15 6.00
CA ARG A 184 23.20 -7.94 6.76
C ARG A 184 21.93 -7.30 6.20
N VAL A 185 20.97 -7.05 7.08
CA VAL A 185 19.78 -6.26 6.75
C VAL A 185 20.20 -4.81 6.66
N THR A 186 19.87 -4.18 5.55
CA THR A 186 20.14 -2.77 5.29
C THR A 186 18.80 -2.11 5.01
N SER A 187 18.48 -1.02 5.70
CA SER A 187 17.31 -0.20 5.43
C SER A 187 17.74 1.27 5.39
N GLY A 188 17.12 2.05 4.51
CA GLY A 188 17.35 3.47 4.40
C GLY A 188 16.39 4.30 5.23
N GLY A 189 16.79 5.55 5.54
CA GLY A 189 15.85 6.59 5.95
C GLY A 189 15.05 7.13 4.75
N LEU A 190 14.40 8.28 4.90
CA LEU A 190 13.68 8.93 3.80
C LEU A 190 14.59 9.10 2.56
N GLY A 191 14.22 8.45 1.45
CA GLY A 191 14.99 8.49 0.21
C GLY A 191 16.10 7.44 0.08
N GLY A 192 16.31 6.59 1.09
CA GLY A 192 17.23 5.46 1.02
C GLY A 192 16.59 4.21 0.38
N PRO A 193 17.34 3.10 0.26
CA PRO A 193 16.81 1.87 -0.30
C PRO A 193 15.71 1.28 0.61
N PRO A 194 14.79 0.49 0.04
CA PRO A 194 13.90 -0.33 0.86
C PRO A 194 14.71 -1.34 1.68
N THR A 195 14.03 -2.02 2.60
CA THR A 195 14.67 -3.02 3.45
C THR A 195 15.26 -4.17 2.63
N PHE A 196 16.58 -4.24 2.55
CA PHE A 196 17.28 -5.37 1.96
C PHE A 196 17.18 -6.58 2.91
N PRO A 197 16.53 -7.68 2.49
CA PRO A 197 16.19 -8.80 3.37
C PRO A 197 17.42 -9.64 3.71
N ALA A 198 17.43 -10.31 4.87
CA ALA A 198 18.53 -11.18 5.27
C ALA A 198 18.74 -12.37 4.32
N ARG A 199 17.64 -12.98 3.85
CA ARG A 199 17.64 -14.06 2.86
C ARG A 199 17.57 -13.49 1.45
N ARG A 200 18.66 -13.58 0.68
CA ARG A 200 18.72 -13.06 -0.70
C ARG A 200 19.82 -13.73 -1.53
N PHE A 201 19.65 -13.72 -2.85
CA PHE A 201 20.69 -14.08 -3.82
C PHE A 201 21.57 -12.87 -4.10
N GLN A 202 22.81 -12.88 -3.60
CA GLN A 202 23.77 -11.79 -3.77
C GLN A 202 24.63 -12.00 -5.02
N CYS A 203 24.67 -11.00 -5.90
CA CYS A 203 25.49 -11.03 -7.10
C CYS A 203 26.84 -10.30 -6.85
N GLN A 204 27.92 -10.73 -7.50
CA GLN A 204 29.29 -10.28 -7.21
C GLN A 204 29.63 -8.88 -7.79
N SER A 205 28.76 -7.88 -7.63
CA SER A 205 28.99 -6.52 -8.16
C SER A 205 28.86 -5.41 -7.12
N ALA A 206 27.73 -5.33 -6.41
CA ALA A 206 27.48 -4.31 -5.39
C ALA A 206 26.39 -4.80 -4.42
N GLU A 207 26.32 -4.21 -3.22
CA GLU A 207 25.38 -4.66 -2.16
C GLU A 207 23.90 -4.59 -2.59
N TRP A 208 23.54 -3.62 -3.44
CA TRP A 208 22.19 -3.42 -3.96
C TRP A 208 21.85 -4.30 -5.18
N VAL A 209 22.84 -4.98 -5.77
CA VAL A 209 22.64 -5.91 -6.89
C VAL A 209 22.42 -7.31 -6.32
N PHE A 210 21.16 -7.58 -5.99
CA PHE A 210 20.70 -8.87 -5.49
C PHE A 210 19.29 -9.15 -6.00
N MET A 211 18.87 -10.40 -5.84
CA MET A 211 17.46 -10.76 -5.94
C MET A 211 16.95 -11.30 -4.60
N GLY A 212 15.83 -10.80 -4.11
CA GLY A 212 15.30 -11.19 -2.80
C GLY A 212 13.91 -10.61 -2.53
N VAL A 213 13.18 -11.23 -1.61
CA VAL A 213 11.84 -10.77 -1.24
C VAL A 213 11.93 -9.57 -0.31
N THR A 214 11.35 -8.45 -0.70
CA THR A 214 11.28 -7.22 0.11
C THR A 214 9.86 -6.64 0.10
N VAL A 215 9.68 -5.53 0.80
CA VAL A 215 8.48 -4.71 0.77
C VAL A 215 8.89 -3.29 0.36
N ILE A 216 8.17 -2.73 -0.60
CA ILE A 216 8.31 -1.35 -1.03
C ILE A 216 6.98 -0.62 -0.92
N ASP A 217 7.02 0.71 -0.88
CA ASP A 217 5.85 1.57 -1.01
C ASP A 217 5.46 1.72 -2.50
N ASP A 218 4.17 1.63 -2.80
CA ASP A 218 3.68 2.06 -4.11
C ASP A 218 3.57 3.58 -4.23
N SER A 219 3.71 4.07 -5.47
CA SER A 219 3.77 5.50 -5.72
C SER A 219 2.41 6.21 -5.71
N ASN A 220 1.31 5.47 -5.72
CA ASN A 220 -0.02 6.01 -5.98
C ASN A 220 -0.86 6.07 -4.70
N GLU A 221 -0.81 5.01 -3.88
CA GLU A 221 -1.61 4.86 -2.66
C GLU A 221 -0.74 4.81 -1.40
N TYR A 222 0.59 4.79 -1.54
CA TYR A 222 1.55 4.55 -0.46
C TYR A 222 1.28 3.24 0.28
N SER A 223 0.74 2.26 -0.43
CA SER A 223 0.49 0.93 0.13
C SER A 223 1.78 0.09 0.10
N ALA A 224 1.95 -0.76 1.11
CA ALA A 224 3.03 -1.73 1.14
C ALA A 224 2.83 -2.80 0.06
N ARG A 225 3.88 -3.11 -0.72
CA ARG A 225 3.89 -4.14 -1.76
C ARG A 225 5.04 -5.10 -1.53
N ARG A 226 4.70 -6.36 -1.24
CA ARG A 226 5.67 -7.46 -1.08
C ARG A 226 6.00 -8.02 -2.45
N CYS A 227 7.27 -8.02 -2.80
CA CYS A 227 7.73 -8.31 -4.15
C CYS A 227 9.15 -8.84 -4.17
N ILE A 228 9.54 -9.36 -5.33
CA ILE A 228 10.91 -9.74 -5.67
C ILE A 228 11.63 -8.47 -6.10
N TRP A 229 12.58 -8.03 -5.28
CA TRP A 229 13.56 -7.04 -5.67
C TRP A 229 14.50 -7.63 -6.70
N ALA A 230 14.72 -6.94 -7.81
CA ALA A 230 15.56 -7.40 -8.91
C ALA A 230 16.25 -6.22 -9.58
N HIS A 231 17.33 -5.72 -8.98
CA HIS A 231 18.15 -4.70 -9.62
C HIS A 231 18.99 -5.32 -10.75
N PRO A 232 18.86 -4.85 -12.01
CA PRO A 232 19.67 -5.35 -13.12
C PRO A 232 21.16 -5.12 -12.88
N GLY A 233 22.02 -6.07 -13.24
CA GLY A 233 23.47 -5.90 -13.10
C GLY A 233 24.05 -4.83 -14.04
N PRO A 234 25.38 -4.65 -14.07
CA PRO A 234 26.04 -3.69 -14.96
C PRO A 234 25.74 -3.87 -16.45
N LEU A 235 25.41 -5.10 -16.88
CA LEU A 235 24.99 -5.43 -18.25
C LEU A 235 23.50 -5.18 -18.50
N GLY A 236 22.77 -4.62 -17.52
CA GLY A 236 21.36 -4.29 -17.63
C GLY A 236 20.42 -5.49 -17.51
N GLN A 237 20.87 -6.65 -17.00
CA GLN A 237 20.07 -7.87 -16.92
C GLN A 237 20.26 -8.63 -15.60
N ILE A 238 19.19 -9.20 -15.07
CA ILE A 238 19.18 -10.17 -13.97
C ILE A 238 17.96 -11.07 -14.14
N GLY A 239 18.10 -12.36 -13.85
CA GLY A 239 17.00 -13.32 -14.02
C GLY A 239 16.94 -14.36 -12.92
N VAL A 240 15.78 -14.99 -12.82
CA VAL A 240 15.52 -16.16 -11.98
C VAL A 240 14.85 -17.25 -12.79
N ARG A 241 15.34 -18.48 -12.62
CA ARG A 241 14.71 -19.69 -13.13
C ARG A 241 14.13 -20.50 -11.98
N TYR A 242 12.82 -20.69 -12.00
CA TYR A 242 12.09 -21.58 -11.12
C TYR A 242 11.97 -22.96 -11.76
N ARG A 243 12.24 -24.01 -11.00
CA ARG A 243 12.23 -25.39 -11.49
C ARG A 243 10.93 -26.10 -11.18
N LYS A 244 10.41 -26.86 -12.15
CA LYS A 244 9.23 -27.74 -11.98
C LYS A 244 8.02 -27.04 -11.36
N VAL A 245 7.68 -25.86 -11.87
CA VAL A 245 6.51 -25.09 -11.44
C VAL A 245 5.25 -25.73 -11.99
N GLN A 246 4.27 -26.01 -11.12
CA GLN A 246 2.92 -26.35 -11.56
C GLN A 246 2.26 -25.08 -12.09
N LEU A 247 1.87 -25.10 -13.37
CA LEU A 247 1.29 -23.95 -14.05
C LEU A 247 -0.24 -23.98 -14.00
N GLY A 248 -0.83 -22.79 -13.86
CA GLY A 248 -2.23 -22.53 -14.08
C GLY A 248 -2.54 -22.25 -15.56
N GLN A 249 -3.48 -21.33 -15.81
CA GLN A 249 -3.87 -20.83 -17.12
C GLN A 249 -3.11 -19.57 -17.54
N VAL A 250 -2.71 -18.74 -16.56
CA VAL A 250 -1.99 -17.48 -16.81
C VAL A 250 -0.78 -17.36 -15.89
N VAL A 251 0.20 -16.56 -16.31
CA VAL A 251 1.12 -15.88 -15.39
C VAL A 251 0.65 -14.44 -15.26
N ARG A 252 0.36 -14.04 -14.02
CA ARG A 252 -0.09 -12.69 -13.69
C ARG A 252 0.87 -12.08 -12.70
N GLY A 253 0.98 -10.77 -12.72
CA GLY A 253 1.74 -10.07 -11.70
C GLY A 253 1.61 -8.57 -11.77
N TYR A 254 2.48 -7.93 -11.03
CA TYR A 254 2.60 -6.48 -10.90
C TYR A 254 4.06 -6.11 -10.85
N GLY A 255 4.39 -4.92 -11.35
CA GLY A 255 5.75 -4.38 -11.26
C GLY A 255 5.74 -2.89 -10.96
N GLN A 256 6.74 -2.43 -10.22
CA GLN A 256 7.06 -1.02 -10.05
C GLN A 256 8.53 -0.79 -9.68
N LEU A 257 8.93 0.47 -9.71
CA LEU A 257 10.10 1.00 -9.02
C LEU A 257 9.68 1.58 -7.65
N PRO A 258 10.60 1.71 -6.67
CA PRO A 258 10.37 2.51 -5.48
C PRO A 258 9.91 3.93 -5.85
N TRP A 259 9.00 4.50 -5.07
CA TRP A 259 8.38 5.80 -5.34
C TRP A 259 9.39 6.92 -5.66
N VAL A 260 10.56 6.93 -5.00
CA VAL A 260 11.63 7.91 -5.23
C VAL A 260 12.14 7.90 -6.67
N HIS A 261 12.20 6.72 -7.30
CA HIS A 261 12.65 6.57 -8.67
C HIS A 261 11.50 6.74 -9.67
N GLU A 262 10.30 6.26 -9.31
CA GLU A 262 9.08 6.46 -10.13
C GLU A 262 8.82 7.93 -10.43
N ARG A 263 8.97 8.81 -9.43
CA ARG A 263 8.61 10.23 -9.56
C ARG A 263 9.59 11.08 -10.37
N LEU A 264 10.73 10.53 -10.79
CA LEU A 264 11.76 11.29 -11.53
C LEU A 264 11.51 11.33 -13.03
N TRP A 265 10.82 10.34 -13.62
CA TRP A 265 10.38 10.37 -15.03
C TRP A 265 11.53 10.52 -16.04
N HIS A 266 12.71 10.01 -15.69
CA HIS A 266 13.96 10.22 -16.46
C HIS A 266 14.67 8.92 -16.81
N GLY A 267 14.12 7.80 -16.38
CA GLY A 267 14.73 6.51 -16.52
C GLY A 267 14.58 5.80 -17.86
N ALA A 268 15.52 4.87 -18.11
CA ALA A 268 15.31 3.87 -19.14
C ALA A 268 14.16 2.93 -18.71
N PRO A 269 13.30 2.49 -19.65
CA PRO A 269 12.31 1.48 -19.36
C PRO A 269 12.93 0.18 -18.83
N ILE A 270 12.15 -0.54 -18.03
CA ILE A 270 12.47 -1.89 -17.60
C ILE A 270 11.53 -2.86 -18.30
N GLU A 271 12.09 -3.96 -18.78
CA GLU A 271 11.34 -5.05 -19.37
C GLU A 271 11.40 -6.26 -18.45
N LEU A 272 10.25 -6.82 -18.10
CA LEU A 272 10.15 -8.13 -17.48
C LEU A 272 9.73 -9.12 -18.56
N VAL A 273 10.60 -10.08 -18.86
CA VAL A 273 10.35 -11.16 -19.83
C VAL A 273 10.01 -12.42 -19.07
N VAL A 274 8.92 -13.07 -19.46
CA VAL A 274 8.46 -14.33 -18.87
C VAL A 274 8.63 -15.43 -19.92
N ARG A 275 9.38 -16.48 -19.55
CA ARG A 275 9.52 -17.67 -20.39
C ARG A 275 9.08 -18.93 -19.66
N VAL A 276 8.51 -19.86 -20.41
CA VAL A 276 8.11 -21.19 -19.93
C VAL A 276 8.73 -22.23 -20.84
N ALA A 277 9.46 -23.19 -20.27
CA ALA A 277 10.26 -24.15 -21.06
C ALA A 277 11.14 -23.46 -22.13
N SER A 278 11.73 -22.32 -21.75
CA SER A 278 12.55 -21.43 -22.60
C SER A 278 11.83 -20.75 -23.78
N GLU A 279 10.50 -20.86 -23.88
CA GLU A 279 9.67 -20.09 -24.83
C GLU A 279 9.13 -18.82 -24.17
N GLU A 280 9.26 -17.66 -24.84
CA GLU A 280 8.69 -16.40 -24.34
C GLU A 280 7.16 -16.41 -24.44
N VAL A 281 6.49 -16.38 -23.29
CA VAL A 281 5.02 -16.31 -23.20
C VAL A 281 4.52 -14.87 -23.05
N GLY A 282 5.39 -13.94 -22.67
CA GLY A 282 5.02 -12.54 -22.53
C GLY A 282 6.13 -11.61 -22.09
N ARG A 283 5.87 -10.32 -22.29
CA ARG A 283 6.78 -9.21 -21.97
C ARG A 283 6.02 -8.02 -21.42
N PHE A 284 6.49 -7.51 -20.29
CA PHE A 284 5.94 -6.33 -19.61
C PHE A 284 6.96 -5.20 -19.64
N VAL A 285 6.56 -3.99 -20.05
CA VAL A 285 7.46 -2.82 -20.16
C VAL A 285 7.06 -1.73 -19.18
N HIS A 286 7.77 -1.64 -18.06
CA HIS A 286 7.59 -0.62 -17.03
C HIS A 286 8.29 0.69 -17.39
N ARG A 287 7.60 1.81 -17.19
CA ARG A 287 8.16 3.16 -17.30
C ARG A 287 7.98 3.90 -15.99
N ASP A 288 8.90 4.82 -15.69
CA ASP A 288 8.75 5.74 -14.57
C ASP A 288 7.37 6.43 -14.62
N GLY A 289 6.66 6.42 -13.49
CA GLY A 289 5.31 6.95 -13.33
C GLY A 289 4.18 5.94 -13.53
N ASP A 290 4.47 4.71 -13.99
CA ASP A 290 3.46 3.66 -14.17
C ASP A 290 2.86 3.19 -12.82
N GLY A 291 3.61 3.31 -11.72
CA GLY A 291 3.22 2.83 -10.39
C GLY A 291 3.06 1.30 -10.32
N TRP A 292 2.26 0.78 -9.38
CA TRP A 292 2.05 -0.66 -9.21
C TRP A 292 1.19 -1.25 -10.35
N ARG A 293 1.81 -1.48 -11.50
CA ARG A 293 1.10 -1.79 -12.75
C ARG A 293 1.00 -3.28 -13.00
N ARG A 294 -0.22 -3.73 -13.30
CA ARG A 294 -0.57 -5.13 -13.58
C ARG A 294 -0.05 -5.61 -14.94
N PHE A 295 0.31 -6.88 -15.02
CA PHE A 295 0.46 -7.65 -16.26
C PHE A 295 -0.18 -9.03 -16.16
N GLU A 296 -0.52 -9.61 -17.30
CA GLU A 296 -1.09 -10.96 -17.39
C GLU A 296 -0.76 -11.55 -18.76
N PHE A 297 -0.27 -12.79 -18.77
CA PHE A 297 0.14 -13.52 -19.96
C PHE A 297 -0.54 -14.89 -19.98
N PRO A 298 -1.33 -15.20 -21.03
CA PRO A 298 -1.91 -16.53 -21.19
C PRO A 298 -0.82 -17.55 -21.47
N LEU A 299 -0.90 -18.72 -20.82
CA LEU A 299 0.12 -19.76 -20.96
C LEU A 299 -0.08 -20.69 -22.16
N GLY A 300 -1.25 -20.64 -22.80
CA GLY A 300 -1.53 -21.39 -24.03
C GLY A 300 -1.25 -22.88 -23.88
N ALA A 301 -0.36 -23.43 -24.71
CA ALA A 301 0.00 -24.86 -24.69
C ALA A 301 0.68 -25.31 -23.39
N HIS A 302 1.21 -24.38 -22.59
CA HIS A 302 1.84 -24.68 -21.30
C HIS A 302 0.84 -24.73 -20.14
N ALA A 303 -0.41 -24.32 -20.35
CA ALA A 303 -1.41 -24.24 -19.30
C ALA A 303 -1.68 -25.62 -18.65
N GLY A 304 -1.71 -25.67 -17.32
CA GLY A 304 -1.93 -26.90 -16.54
C GLY A 304 -0.74 -27.87 -16.49
N THR A 305 0.38 -27.56 -17.13
CA THR A 305 1.57 -28.43 -17.16
C THR A 305 2.54 -28.15 -16.00
N VAL A 306 3.58 -28.97 -15.89
CA VAL A 306 4.73 -28.71 -15.00
C VAL A 306 5.94 -28.37 -15.86
N ALA A 307 6.50 -27.18 -15.67
CA ALA A 307 7.63 -26.70 -16.47
C ALA A 307 8.56 -25.79 -15.68
N ASP A 308 9.74 -25.51 -16.22
CA ASP A 308 10.61 -24.46 -15.71
C ASP A 308 10.10 -23.09 -16.18
N VAL A 309 10.15 -22.10 -15.30
CA VAL A 309 9.71 -20.72 -15.56
C VAL A 309 10.87 -19.78 -15.34
N GLU A 310 11.14 -18.90 -16.31
CA GLU A 310 12.17 -17.88 -16.23
C GLU A 310 11.54 -16.49 -16.19
N LEU A 311 11.94 -15.69 -15.21
CA LEU A 311 11.56 -14.28 -15.07
C LEU A 311 12.84 -13.45 -15.20
N GLU A 312 12.94 -12.64 -16.24
CA GLU A 312 14.15 -11.86 -16.56
C GLU A 312 13.84 -10.37 -16.59
N VAL A 313 14.58 -9.60 -15.80
CA VAL A 313 14.50 -8.14 -15.76
C VAL A 313 15.62 -7.56 -16.63
N VAL A 314 15.24 -6.78 -17.63
CA VAL A 314 16.13 -6.20 -18.65
C VAL A 314 15.96 -4.68 -18.70
N THR A 315 17.05 -3.96 -18.86
CA THR A 315 17.03 -2.52 -19.13
C THR A 315 18.27 -2.09 -19.90
N LYS A 316 18.16 -1.01 -20.67
CA LYS A 316 19.29 -0.44 -21.41
C LYS A 316 20.24 0.38 -20.53
N ASN A 317 19.75 0.90 -19.41
CA ASN A 317 20.56 1.63 -18.44
C ASN A 317 20.16 1.18 -17.02
N PRO A 318 20.99 0.42 -16.30
CA PRO A 318 20.67 -0.10 -14.97
C PRO A 318 20.66 0.97 -13.88
N GLU A 319 21.10 2.20 -14.16
CA GLU A 319 21.11 3.28 -13.18
C GLU A 319 19.72 3.58 -12.63
N ASN A 320 19.58 3.46 -11.30
CA ASN A 320 18.34 3.65 -10.55
C ASN A 320 17.19 2.72 -11.01
N ARG A 321 17.49 1.55 -11.59
CA ARG A 321 16.50 0.55 -12.01
C ARG A 321 16.23 -0.49 -10.92
N HIS A 322 15.89 0.00 -9.74
CA HIS A 322 15.50 -0.77 -8.57
C HIS A 322 14.15 -1.47 -8.77
N PHE A 323 14.03 -2.41 -9.72
CA PHE A 323 12.75 -3.00 -10.06
C PHE A 323 12.27 -3.97 -8.98
N CYS A 324 10.98 -3.90 -8.65
CA CYS A 324 10.32 -4.86 -7.79
C CYS A 324 9.06 -5.37 -8.47
N PHE A 325 8.89 -6.68 -8.50
CA PHE A 325 7.72 -7.30 -9.09
C PHE A 325 7.19 -8.45 -8.25
N GLN A 326 5.88 -8.64 -8.29
CA GLN A 326 5.22 -9.84 -7.79
C GLN A 326 4.67 -10.59 -9.00
N ALA A 327 4.73 -11.92 -8.95
CA ALA A 327 4.09 -12.76 -9.94
C ALA A 327 3.51 -14.01 -9.28
N ASP A 328 2.47 -14.54 -9.90
CA ASP A 328 1.87 -15.83 -9.58
C ASP A 328 1.32 -16.49 -10.84
N THR A 329 1.01 -17.78 -10.76
CA THR A 329 0.23 -18.50 -11.78
C THR A 329 -1.08 -19.02 -11.19
N ARG A 330 -2.16 -18.95 -11.98
CA ARG A 330 -3.54 -19.25 -11.59
C ARG A 330 -4.24 -20.00 -12.69
#